data_AF-A0A2V9G8J3-F1
#
_entry.id   AF-A0A2V9G8J3-F1
#
_cell.length_a   1.000
_cell.length_b   1.000
_cell.length_c   1.000
_cell.angle_alpha   90.00
_cell.angle_beta   90.00
_cell.angle_gamma   90.00
#
_symmetry.space_group_name_H-M   'P 1'
#
loop_
_entity.id
_entity.type
_entity.pdbx_description
1 polymer ?
#
loop_
_entity_poly.entity_id
_entity_poly.type
_entity_poly.pdbx_seq_one_letter_code
_entity_poly.pdbx_strand_id
1 'polypeptide(L)'
;PLSPVKTIEDFRHRSIYGGDQTRVDLAYALYALAHGVSENDARNALASRDLTHKGDSKRQQEYIDRTIKKARDRIEDNWKS
;
A
#
# COMPACT_ATOMS: atom_id res chain seq x y z
N PRO A 1 -5.68 -16.20 -19.66
CA PRO A 1 -5.01 -14.90 -19.40
C PRO A 1 -5.02 -14.59 -17.89
N LEU A 2 -3.85 -14.41 -17.27
CA LEU A 2 -3.78 -13.83 -15.94
C LEU A 2 -4.33 -12.40 -16.02
N SER A 3 -5.32 -12.06 -15.19
CA SER A 3 -5.82 -10.68 -15.12
C SER A 3 -4.67 -9.74 -14.75
N PRO A 4 -4.61 -8.53 -15.31
CA PRO A 4 -3.59 -7.55 -14.94
C PRO A 4 -3.58 -7.30 -13.42
N VAL A 5 -2.39 -7.04 -12.86
CA VAL A 5 -2.22 -6.70 -11.44
C VAL A 5 -3.02 -5.44 -11.14
N LYS A 6 -3.81 -5.46 -10.05
CA LYS A 6 -4.63 -4.32 -9.64
C LYS A 6 -3.76 -3.14 -9.21
N THR A 7 -4.16 -1.94 -9.61
CA THR A 7 -3.54 -0.65 -9.26
C THR A 7 -4.04 -0.14 -7.91
N ILE A 8 -3.43 0.91 -7.35
CA ILE A 8 -3.92 1.53 -6.11
C ILE A 8 -5.32 2.15 -6.26
N GLU A 9 -5.68 2.63 -7.45
CA GLU A 9 -7.01 3.18 -7.73
C GLU A 9 -8.10 2.10 -7.61
N ASP A 10 -7.81 0.87 -8.00
CA ASP A 10 -8.71 -0.27 -7.83
C ASP A 10 -9.03 -0.57 -6.36
N PHE A 11 -8.21 -0.08 -5.42
CA PHE A 11 -8.44 -0.17 -3.99
C PHE A 11 -9.16 1.07 -3.47
N ARG A 12 -8.75 2.28 -3.92
CA ARG A 12 -9.37 3.56 -3.54
C ARG A 12 -10.86 3.61 -3.87
N HIS A 13 -11.28 2.99 -4.98
CA HIS A 13 -12.69 2.93 -5.38
C HIS A 13 -13.54 1.91 -4.62
N ARG A 14 -12.97 1.06 -3.76
CA ARG A 14 -13.75 0.02 -3.08
C ARG A 14 -14.48 0.59 -1.87
N SER A 15 -15.81 0.51 -1.91
CA SER A 15 -16.70 0.91 -0.81
C SER A 15 -16.40 0.18 0.52
N ILE A 16 -15.83 -1.02 0.46
CA ILE A 16 -15.48 -1.84 1.65
C ILE A 16 -14.51 -1.14 2.62
N TYR A 17 -13.77 -0.13 2.15
CA TYR A 17 -12.86 0.62 3.00
C TYR A 17 -13.51 1.84 3.65
N GLY A 18 -14.75 2.20 3.30
CA GLY A 18 -15.51 3.25 3.98
C GLY A 18 -14.82 4.62 4.01
N GLY A 19 -13.97 4.91 3.02
CA GLY A 19 -13.16 6.14 2.98
C GLY A 19 -11.90 6.11 3.86
N ASP A 20 -11.60 5.03 4.58
CA ASP A 20 -10.35 4.87 5.33
C ASP A 20 -9.17 4.65 4.38
N GLN A 21 -8.55 5.77 4.01
CA GLN A 21 -7.43 5.82 3.08
C GLN A 21 -6.16 5.16 3.66
N THR A 22 -6.00 5.07 4.98
CA THR A 22 -4.88 4.34 5.58
C THR A 22 -5.10 2.83 5.48
N ARG A 23 -6.34 2.34 5.59
CA ARG A 23 -6.68 0.94 5.33
C ARG A 23 -6.52 0.58 3.84
N VAL A 24 -6.90 1.48 2.93
CA VAL A 24 -6.69 1.34 1.48
C VAL A 24 -5.20 1.12 1.18
N ASP A 25 -4.34 2.01 1.68
CA ASP A 25 -2.90 1.95 1.44
C ASP A 25 -2.28 0.62 1.88
N LEU A 26 -2.63 0.17 3.09
CA LEU A 26 -2.12 -1.09 3.63
C LEU A 26 -2.62 -2.29 2.84
N ALA A 27 -3.89 -2.28 2.41
CA ALA A 27 -4.46 -3.35 1.60
C ALA A 27 -3.82 -3.43 0.22
N TYR A 28 -3.59 -2.28 -0.42
CA TYR A 28 -2.87 -2.22 -1.68
C TYR A 28 -1.42 -2.69 -1.53
N ALA A 29 -0.69 -2.22 -0.51
CA ALA A 29 0.69 -2.62 -0.27
C ALA A 29 0.82 -4.15 -0.07
N LEU A 30 -0.08 -4.75 0.72
CA LEU A 30 -0.15 -6.21 0.87
C LEU A 30 -0.37 -6.93 -0.46
N TYR A 31 -1.35 -6.47 -1.24
CA TYR A 31 -1.67 -7.07 -2.52
C TYR A 31 -0.51 -6.94 -3.51
N ALA A 32 0.05 -5.75 -3.66
CA ALA A 32 1.11 -5.43 -4.60
C ALA A 32 2.35 -6.30 -4.34
N LEU A 33 2.83 -6.34 -3.09
CA LEU A 33 4.00 -7.14 -2.73
C LEU A 33 3.74 -8.65 -2.91
N ALA A 34 2.56 -9.14 -2.55
CA ALA A 34 2.20 -10.55 -2.76
C ALA A 34 2.08 -10.95 -4.25
N HIS A 35 1.92 -9.97 -5.15
CA HIS A 35 1.85 -10.19 -6.60
C HIS A 35 3.16 -9.81 -7.32
N GLY A 36 4.25 -9.62 -6.58
CA GLY A 36 5.58 -9.38 -7.15
C GLY A 36 5.83 -7.95 -7.62
N VAL A 37 4.99 -6.98 -7.26
CA VAL A 37 5.28 -5.56 -7.47
C VAL A 37 6.46 -5.17 -6.57
N SER A 38 7.41 -4.41 -7.12
CA SER A 38 8.57 -3.97 -6.35
C SER A 38 8.14 -3.04 -5.21
N GLU A 39 8.88 -3.05 -4.10
CA GLU A 39 8.56 -2.12 -3.01
C GLU A 39 8.66 -0.65 -3.46
N ASN A 40 9.55 -0.33 -4.39
CA ASN A 40 9.71 1.04 -4.89
C ASN A 40 8.45 1.49 -5.66
N ASP A 41 7.89 0.63 -6.50
CA ASP A 41 6.65 0.92 -7.21
C ASP A 41 5.45 1.01 -6.25
N ALA A 42 5.43 0.17 -5.22
CA ALA A 42 4.45 0.28 -4.16
C ALA A 42 4.59 1.61 -3.39
N ARG A 43 5.81 2.05 -3.05
CA ARG A 43 6.07 3.38 -2.44
C ARG A 43 5.57 4.51 -3.34
N ASN A 44 5.90 4.47 -4.63
CA ASN A 44 5.47 5.48 -5.60
C ASN A 44 3.95 5.55 -5.72
N ALA A 45 3.27 4.40 -5.73
CA ALA A 45 1.82 4.35 -5.75
C ALA A 45 1.20 4.92 -4.47
N LEU A 46 1.77 4.67 -3.29
CA LEU A 46 1.32 5.27 -2.02
C LEU A 46 1.51 6.80 -2.02
N ALA A 47 2.63 7.27 -2.56
CA ALA A 47 2.97 8.69 -2.68
C ALA A 47 2.10 9.45 -3.70
N SER A 48 1.28 8.76 -4.51
CA SER A 48 0.51 9.38 -5.59
C SER A 48 -0.69 10.21 -5.14
N ARG A 49 -1.06 10.16 -3.85
CA ARG A 49 -2.15 10.96 -3.29
C ARG A 49 -1.64 12.09 -2.41
N ASP A 50 -2.54 13.00 -2.08
CA ASP A 50 -2.29 14.01 -1.07
C ASP A 50 -2.06 13.37 0.32
N LEU A 51 -0.85 13.58 0.85
CA LEU A 51 -0.42 13.17 2.18
C LEU A 51 -0.10 14.37 3.09
N THR A 52 -0.46 15.60 2.70
CA THR A 52 -0.17 16.81 3.49
C THR A 52 -0.69 16.74 4.92
N HIS A 53 -1.82 16.07 5.15
CA HIS A 53 -2.38 15.81 6.48
C HIS A 53 -1.50 14.90 7.37
N LYS A 54 -0.49 14.22 6.81
CA LYS A 54 0.50 13.44 7.57
C LYS A 54 1.67 14.32 8.08
N GLY A 55 1.82 15.53 7.56
CA GLY A 55 2.86 16.48 7.95
C GLY A 55 3.83 16.79 6.80
N ASP A 56 5.07 17.16 7.18
CA ASP A 56 6.14 17.45 6.23
C ASP A 56 6.57 16.23 5.41
N SER A 57 7.42 16.45 4.39
CA SER A 57 7.90 15.39 3.50
C SER A 57 8.57 14.23 4.25
N LYS A 58 9.26 14.52 5.37
CA LYS A 58 9.87 13.48 6.20
C LYS A 58 8.81 12.59 6.83
N ARG A 59 7.77 13.16 7.43
CA ARG A 59 6.65 12.40 8.02
C ARG A 59 5.84 11.65 6.98
N GLN A 60 5.69 12.20 5.78
CA GLN A 60 5.05 11.51 4.65
C GLN A 60 5.86 10.28 4.24
N GLN A 61 7.17 10.42 4.11
CA GLN A 61 8.07 9.29 3.80
C GLN A 61 8.04 8.23 4.91
N GLU A 62 8.11 8.63 6.19
CA GLU A 62 7.98 7.72 7.34
C GLU A 62 6.64 6.98 7.37
N TYR A 63 5.56 7.62 6.93
CA TYR A 63 4.25 6.96 6.77
C TYR A 63 4.28 5.88 5.67
N ILE A 64 4.86 6.20 4.51
CA ILE A 64 5.00 5.27 3.39
C ILE A 64 5.86 4.07 3.81
N ASP A 65 7.03 4.33 4.42
CA ASP A 65 7.97 3.28 4.82
C ASP A 65 7.38 2.35 5.88
N ARG A 66 6.66 2.89 6.87
CA ARG A 66 5.94 2.07 7.85
C ARG A 66 4.85 1.21 7.21
N THR A 67 4.17 1.72 6.19
CA THR A 67 3.12 0.98 5.48
C THR A 67 3.71 -0.19 4.69
N ILE A 68 4.79 0.05 3.94
CA ILE A 68 5.49 -0.99 3.19
C ILE A 68 6.10 -2.03 4.13
N LYS A 69 6.80 -1.60 5.18
CA LYS A 69 7.38 -2.51 6.17
C LYS A 69 6.31 -3.41 6.77
N LYS A 70 5.17 -2.85 7.19
CA LYS A 70 4.07 -3.61 7.77
C LYS A 70 3.47 -4.62 6.79
N ALA A 71 3.39 -4.28 5.50
CA ALA A 71 2.92 -5.20 4.47
C ALA A 71 3.90 -6.36 4.26
N ARG A 72 5.20 -6.06 4.15
CA ARG A 72 6.27 -7.06 4.01
C ARG A 72 6.30 -8.01 5.20
N ASP A 73 6.32 -7.48 6.43
CA ASP A 73 6.38 -8.27 7.65
C ASP A 73 5.18 -9.26 7.72
N ARG A 74 3.98 -8.82 7.33
CA ARG A 74 2.79 -9.71 7.27
C ARG A 74 2.87 -10.80 6.22
N ILE A 75 3.48 -10.53 5.06
CA ILE A 75 3.66 -11.55 4.02
C ILE A 75 4.67 -12.59 4.49
N GLU A 76 5.77 -12.14 5.12
CA GLU A 76 6.77 -13.02 5.71
C GLU A 76 6.18 -13.89 6.83
N ASP A 77 5.36 -13.33 7.71
CA ASP A 77 4.71 -14.06 8.81
C ASP A 77 3.70 -15.10 8.29
N ASN A 78 2.90 -14.75 7.28
CA ASN A 78 1.95 -15.67 6.64
C ASN A 78 2.63 -16.85 5.94
N TRP A 79 3.87 -16.71 5.50
CA TRP A 79 4.64 -17.80 4.87
C TRP A 79 5.26 -18.77 5.88
N LYS A 80 5.45 -18.33 7.14
CA LYS A 80 6.06 -19.12 8.22
C LYS A 80 5.03 -19.90 9.06
N SER A 81 3.74 -19.63 8.86
CA SER A 81 2.62 -20.27 9.56
C SER A 81 2.03 -21.40 8.74
#